data_AF-A0A0F9GSC6-F1
#
_entry.id   AF-A0A0F9GSC6-F1
#
_cell.length_a   1.000
_cell.length_b   1.000
_cell.length_c   1.000
_cell.angle_alpha   90.00
_cell.angle_beta   90.00
_cell.angle_gamma   90.00
#
_symmetry.space_group_name_H-M   'P 1'
#
loop_
_entity.id
_entity.type
_entity.pdbx_description
1 polymer ?
#
loop_
_entity_poly.entity_id
_entity_poly.type
_entity_poly.pdbx_seq_one_letter_code
_entity_poly.pdbx_strand_id
1 'polypeptide(L)'
;VVVEGPAFSTRAESNLYRTWGADVIGMTALPEAKLAREAEICYAILACATDYDCWHDDEADVTADLIAANLQKNVAVSQEAVRLFLRRLPSERRCGCRSALANALVTPLDLVPPATLARLEPLIAKYVTAAGKAR
;
A
#
# COMPACT_ATOMS: atom_id res chain seq x y z
N VAL A 1 5.24 -4.01 8.93
CA VAL A 1 6.48 -4.01 8.13
C VAL A 1 6.22 -4.72 6.80
N VAL A 2 6.86 -4.28 5.72
CA VAL A 2 6.84 -5.00 4.43
C VAL A 2 8.23 -5.56 4.19
N VAL A 3 8.32 -6.85 3.88
CA VAL A 3 9.56 -7.56 3.54
C VAL A 3 9.50 -8.04 2.09
N GLU A 4 10.65 -8.32 1.47
CA GLU A 4 10.71 -8.72 0.06
C GLU A 4 10.07 -10.10 -0.22
N GLY A 5 10.26 -11.08 0.67
CA GLY A 5 9.91 -12.48 0.38
C GLY A 5 10.82 -13.11 -0.70
N PRO A 6 10.51 -14.32 -1.22
CA PRO A 6 9.36 -15.17 -0.88
C PRO A 6 9.54 -15.98 0.40
N ALA A 7 10.75 -15.97 0.99
CA ALA A 7 11.00 -16.63 2.27
C ALA A 7 10.30 -15.89 3.41
N PHE A 8 9.81 -16.66 4.39
CA PHE A 8 9.38 -16.09 5.66
C PHE A 8 10.59 -15.60 6.46
N SER A 9 10.33 -14.70 7.39
CA SER A 9 11.36 -14.17 8.26
C SER A 9 11.91 -15.24 9.19
N THR A 10 13.17 -15.09 9.56
CA THR A 10 13.77 -15.80 10.68
C THR A 10 13.26 -15.21 12.00
N ARG A 11 13.33 -15.98 13.09
CA ARG A 11 12.93 -15.50 14.42
C ARG A 11 13.70 -14.25 14.86
N ALA A 12 14.96 -14.13 14.45
CA ALA A 12 15.78 -12.95 14.72
C ALA A 12 15.22 -11.70 14.00
N GLU A 13 14.79 -11.84 12.76
CA GLU A 13 14.16 -10.76 11.99
C GLU A 13 12.79 -10.38 12.57
N SER A 14 11.94 -11.35 12.91
CA SER A 14 10.64 -11.08 13.52
C SER A 14 10.78 -10.35 14.86
N ASN A 15 11.75 -10.75 15.70
CA ASN A 15 12.06 -10.04 16.93
C ASN A 15 12.58 -8.63 16.67
N LEU A 16 13.45 -8.43 15.67
CA LEU A 16 13.92 -7.11 15.28
C LEU A 16 12.74 -6.20 14.87
N TYR A 17 11.83 -6.68 14.03
CA TYR A 17 10.66 -5.90 13.61
C TYR A 17 9.74 -5.51 14.77
N ARG A 18 9.59 -6.39 15.76
CA ARG A 18 8.87 -6.07 17.00
C ARG A 18 9.56 -4.95 17.79
N THR A 19 10.89 -4.92 17.82
CA THR A 19 11.61 -3.79 18.45
C THR A 19 11.40 -2.46 17.72
N TRP A 20 11.08 -2.50 16.43
CA TRP A 20 10.70 -1.31 15.65
C TRP A 20 9.23 -0.90 15.88
N GLY A 21 8.47 -1.62 16.70
CA GLY A 21 7.06 -1.39 16.94
C GLY A 21 6.16 -1.84 15.78
N ALA A 22 6.60 -2.81 14.97
CA ALA A 22 5.76 -3.37 13.92
C ALA A 22 4.79 -4.42 14.49
N ASP A 23 3.49 -4.23 14.23
CA ASP A 23 2.44 -5.16 14.69
C ASP A 23 2.07 -6.25 13.66
N VAL A 24 2.21 -5.94 12.37
CA VAL A 24 1.82 -6.82 11.25
C VAL A 24 2.94 -6.87 10.21
N ILE A 25 3.20 -8.05 9.66
CA ILE A 25 4.14 -8.30 8.56
C ILE A 25 3.41 -8.72 7.28
N GLY A 26 3.97 -8.38 6.12
CA GLY A 26 3.47 -8.80 4.82
C GLY A 26 4.47 -8.49 3.71
N MET A 27 4.10 -8.77 2.45
CA MET A 27 5.02 -8.67 1.30
C MET A 27 4.50 -7.79 0.15
N THR A 28 3.31 -7.18 0.27
CA THR A 28 2.62 -6.59 -0.90
C THR A 28 2.32 -5.10 -0.78
N ALA A 29 2.19 -4.55 0.43
CA ALA A 29 1.78 -3.16 0.63
C ALA A 29 2.80 -2.12 0.14
N LEU A 30 4.05 -2.52 -0.08
CA LEU A 30 5.09 -1.73 -0.71
C LEU A 30 5.53 -2.47 -1.99
N PRO A 31 5.63 -1.80 -3.15
CA PRO A 31 5.50 -0.36 -3.39
C PRO A 31 4.07 0.18 -3.56
N GLU A 32 3.04 -0.67 -3.44
CA GLU A 32 1.64 -0.32 -3.76
C GLU A 32 1.16 0.98 -3.09
N ALA A 33 1.38 1.14 -1.78
CA ALA A 33 0.96 2.33 -1.03
C ALA A 33 1.67 3.62 -1.51
N LYS A 34 2.93 3.52 -1.98
CA LYS A 34 3.67 4.66 -2.53
C LYS A 34 3.14 5.05 -3.91
N LEU A 35 2.91 4.07 -4.78
CA LEU A 35 2.35 4.29 -6.11
C LEU A 35 0.94 4.89 -6.02
N ALA A 36 0.10 4.39 -5.11
CA ALA A 36 -1.22 4.96 -4.87
C ALA A 36 -1.15 6.42 -4.39
N ARG A 37 -0.14 6.76 -3.58
CA ARG A 37 0.10 8.14 -3.14
C ARG A 37 0.55 9.05 -4.28
N GLU A 38 1.44 8.58 -5.15
CA GLU A 38 1.88 9.32 -6.34
C GLU A 38 0.73 9.52 -7.33
N ALA A 39 -0.18 8.55 -7.45
CA ALA A 39 -1.41 8.64 -8.21
C ALA A 39 -2.56 9.39 -7.50
N GLU A 40 -2.33 9.87 -6.28
CA GLU A 40 -3.29 10.66 -5.49
C GLU A 40 -4.63 9.95 -5.23
N ILE A 41 -4.53 8.62 -5.13
CA ILE A 41 -5.60 7.71 -4.77
C ILE A 41 -5.67 7.63 -3.24
N CYS A 42 -6.89 7.60 -2.70
CA CYS A 42 -7.09 7.34 -1.27
C CYS A 42 -6.85 5.87 -1.01
N TYR A 43 -5.73 5.55 -0.36
CA TYR A 43 -5.29 4.18 -0.11
C TYR A 43 -5.40 3.82 1.37
N ALA A 44 -5.90 2.62 1.64
CA ALA A 44 -5.98 2.02 2.97
C ALA A 44 -5.81 0.50 2.85
N ILE A 45 -5.34 -0.14 3.92
CA ILE A 45 -5.09 -1.59 3.96
C ILE A 45 -6.09 -2.22 4.94
N LEU A 46 -6.77 -3.28 4.50
CA LEU A 46 -7.44 -4.23 5.38
C LEU A 46 -6.52 -5.44 5.54
N ALA A 47 -5.72 -5.46 6.62
CA ALA A 47 -4.84 -6.57 6.91
C ALA A 47 -5.60 -7.65 7.70
N CYS A 48 -5.64 -8.87 7.17
CA CYS A 48 -6.25 -10.01 7.85
C CYS A 48 -5.14 -10.94 8.32
N ALA A 49 -4.98 -11.04 9.65
CA ALA A 49 -3.97 -11.92 10.23
C ALA A 49 -4.26 -13.39 9.84
N THR A 50 -3.23 -14.07 9.34
CA THR A 50 -3.29 -15.49 8.97
C THR A 50 -2.54 -16.39 9.93
N ASP A 51 -1.56 -15.82 10.65
CA ASP A 51 -0.61 -16.51 11.52
C ASP A 51 0.12 -15.46 12.37
N TYR A 52 0.98 -15.92 13.28
CA TYR A 52 1.81 -15.09 14.14
C TYR A 52 3.26 -15.00 13.67
N ASP A 53 3.55 -15.17 12.37
CA ASP A 53 4.92 -15.26 11.86
C ASP A 53 5.71 -16.36 12.61
N CYS A 54 7.04 -16.23 12.81
CA CYS A 54 7.85 -17.26 13.49
C CYS A 54 8.34 -16.84 14.90
N TRP A 55 7.75 -15.79 15.49
CA TRP A 55 8.19 -15.28 16.80
C TRP A 55 7.57 -16.02 17.99
N HIS A 56 6.46 -16.73 17.78
CA HIS A 56 5.76 -17.42 18.86
C HIS A 56 6.37 -18.81 19.09
N ASP A 57 6.98 -19.02 20.26
CA ASP A 57 7.68 -20.27 20.57
C ASP A 57 6.73 -21.48 20.74
N ASP A 58 5.47 -21.24 21.14
CA ASP A 58 4.48 -22.29 21.42
C ASP A 58 3.56 -22.63 20.23
N GLU A 59 3.68 -21.92 19.11
CA GLU A 59 2.92 -22.22 17.88
C GLU A 59 3.86 -22.77 16.79
N ALA A 60 3.33 -23.62 15.92
CA ALA A 60 4.10 -24.16 14.81
C ALA A 60 4.51 -23.03 13.85
N ASP A 61 5.75 -23.10 13.33
CA ASP A 61 6.25 -22.13 12.36
C ASP A 61 5.29 -21.98 11.17
N VAL A 62 5.24 -20.77 10.62
CA VAL A 62 4.36 -20.44 9.49
C VAL A 62 4.66 -21.32 8.27
N THR A 63 3.62 -21.88 7.68
CA THR A 63 3.68 -22.66 6.44
C THR A 63 2.68 -22.12 5.42
N ALA A 64 2.95 -22.30 4.13
CA ALA A 64 2.07 -21.85 3.06
C ALA A 64 0.65 -22.44 3.17
N ASP A 65 0.53 -23.69 3.62
CA ASP A 65 -0.77 -24.37 3.78
C ASP A 65 -1.59 -23.77 4.93
N LEU A 66 -0.95 -23.43 6.06
CA LEU A 66 -1.62 -22.76 7.18
C LEU A 66 -2.16 -21.39 6.75
N ILE A 67 -1.34 -20.62 6.03
CA ILE A 67 -1.75 -19.33 5.46
C ILE A 67 -2.94 -19.51 4.53
N ALA A 68 -2.87 -20.46 3.58
CA ALA A 68 -3.94 -20.69 2.62
C ALA A 68 -5.26 -21.06 3.31
N ALA A 69 -5.23 -21.91 4.33
CA ALA A 69 -6.41 -22.32 5.08
C ALA A 69 -7.04 -21.15 5.84
N ASN A 70 -6.24 -20.33 6.52
CA ASN A 70 -6.74 -19.18 7.28
C ASN A 70 -7.17 -18.03 6.36
N LEU A 71 -6.51 -17.86 5.20
CA LEU A 71 -6.93 -16.92 4.17
C LEU A 71 -8.35 -17.23 3.69
N GLN A 72 -8.66 -18.50 3.41
CA GLN A 72 -10.01 -18.91 2.99
C GLN A 72 -11.07 -18.59 4.05
N LYS A 73 -10.76 -18.78 5.34
CA LYS A 73 -11.66 -18.37 6.44
C LYS A 73 -11.86 -16.86 6.48
N ASN A 74 -10.80 -16.09 6.19
CA ASN A 74 -10.82 -14.64 6.19
C ASN A 74 -11.56 -14.02 4.98
N VAL A 75 -11.81 -14.78 3.89
CA VAL A 75 -12.49 -14.26 2.69
C VAL A 75 -13.86 -13.68 3.03
N ALA A 76 -14.72 -14.44 3.72
CA ALA A 76 -16.08 -14.00 4.02
C ALA A 76 -16.09 -12.76 4.93
N VAL A 77 -15.22 -12.73 5.93
CA VAL A 77 -15.06 -11.58 6.85
C VAL A 77 -14.57 -10.35 6.09
N SER A 78 -13.59 -10.51 5.20
CA SER A 78 -13.03 -9.41 4.40
C SER A 78 -14.06 -8.83 3.44
N GLN A 79 -14.83 -9.69 2.77
CA GLN A 79 -15.91 -9.25 1.87
C GLN A 79 -16.98 -8.46 2.62
N GLU A 80 -17.40 -8.92 3.79
CA GLU A 80 -18.39 -8.21 4.60
C GLU A 80 -17.84 -6.88 5.14
N ALA A 81 -16.59 -6.85 5.59
CA ALA A 81 -15.93 -5.62 6.04
C ALA A 81 -15.88 -4.57 4.91
N VAL A 82 -15.49 -4.97 3.70
CA VAL A 82 -15.48 -4.09 2.52
C VAL A 82 -16.90 -3.60 2.19
N ARG A 83 -17.90 -4.48 2.21
CA ARG A 83 -19.31 -4.11 1.97
C ARG A 83 -19.81 -3.06 2.97
N LEU A 84 -19.50 -3.26 4.25
CA LEU A 84 -19.87 -2.33 5.33
C LEU A 84 -19.12 -1.01 5.25
N PHE A 85 -17.86 -1.04 4.82
CA PHE A 85 -17.03 0.14 4.59
C PHE A 85 -17.59 0.98 3.43
N LEU A 86 -17.88 0.36 2.28
CA LEU A 86 -18.41 1.06 1.10
C LEU A 86 -19.72 1.79 1.39
N ARG A 87 -20.58 1.23 2.26
CA ARG A 87 -21.83 1.89 2.70
C ARG A 87 -21.61 3.15 3.52
N ARG A 88 -20.45 3.30 4.15
CA ARG A 88 -20.09 4.44 5.01
C ARG A 88 -19.08 5.39 4.35
N LEU A 89 -18.60 5.05 3.16
CA LEU A 89 -17.62 5.87 2.47
C LEU A 89 -18.26 7.20 2.07
N PRO A 90 -17.70 8.35 2.50
CA PRO A 90 -18.25 9.64 2.14
C PRO A 90 -18.10 9.90 0.64
N SER A 91 -19.10 10.55 0.04
CA SER A 91 -19.04 10.98 -1.37
C SER A 91 -17.97 12.05 -1.60
N GLU A 92 -17.71 12.89 -0.59
CA GLU A 92 -16.71 13.95 -0.65
C GLU A 92 -15.38 13.54 -0.02
N ARG A 93 -14.29 13.82 -0.73
CA ARG A 93 -12.92 13.58 -0.24
C ARG A 93 -12.39 14.82 0.46
N ARG A 94 -12.15 14.71 1.77
CA ARG A 94 -11.57 15.79 2.61
C ARG A 94 -10.10 15.58 2.98
N CYS A 95 -9.50 14.47 2.57
CA CYS A 95 -8.09 14.15 2.83
C CYS A 95 -7.14 14.86 1.85
N GLY A 96 -5.89 15.08 2.25
CA GLY A 96 -4.84 15.67 1.41
C GLY A 96 -4.35 14.79 0.26
N CYS A 97 -4.80 13.53 0.16
CA CYS A 97 -4.34 12.59 -0.86
C CYS A 97 -4.55 13.12 -2.29
N ARG A 98 -5.62 13.90 -2.56
CA ARG A 98 -5.96 14.40 -3.91
C ARG A 98 -4.94 15.36 -4.50
N SER A 99 -4.06 15.91 -3.67
CA SER A 99 -3.07 16.93 -4.01
C SER A 99 -1.68 16.54 -3.51
N ALA A 100 -1.46 15.27 -3.16
CA ALA A 100 -0.20 14.81 -2.60
C ALA A 100 0.99 15.04 -3.53
N LEU A 101 0.75 15.07 -4.85
CA LEU A 101 1.80 15.25 -5.84
C LEU A 101 2.16 16.74 -6.05
N ALA A 102 1.29 17.67 -5.65
CA ALA A 102 1.42 19.10 -5.94
C ALA A 102 2.77 19.69 -5.52
N ASN A 103 3.27 19.28 -4.34
CA ASN A 103 4.51 19.79 -3.76
C ASN A 103 5.65 18.76 -3.80
N ALA A 104 5.47 17.66 -4.53
CA ALA A 104 6.47 16.59 -4.65
C ALA A 104 7.15 16.56 -6.03
N LEU A 105 6.66 17.35 -7.00
CA LEU A 105 7.29 17.52 -8.31
C LEU A 105 8.42 18.54 -8.21
N VAL A 106 9.66 18.04 -8.29
CA VAL A 106 10.87 18.89 -8.27
C VAL A 106 11.28 19.31 -9.68
N THR A 107 11.11 18.42 -10.67
CA THR A 107 11.50 18.70 -12.05
C THR A 107 10.54 19.72 -12.67
N PRO A 108 11.04 20.88 -13.15
CA PRO A 108 10.22 21.83 -13.90
C PRO A 108 9.60 21.14 -15.13
N LEU A 109 8.28 21.24 -15.28
CA LEU A 109 7.53 20.49 -16.29
C LEU A 109 7.90 20.85 -17.73
N ASP A 110 8.45 22.05 -17.94
CA ASP A 110 8.95 22.54 -19.22
C ASP A 110 10.30 21.92 -19.62
N LEU A 111 11.02 21.32 -18.68
CA LEU A 111 12.24 20.54 -18.93
C LEU A 111 11.98 19.04 -19.10
N VAL A 112 10.74 18.58 -18.88
CA VAL A 112 10.41 17.15 -18.98
C VAL A 112 10.26 16.75 -20.45
N PRO A 113 10.95 15.68 -20.90
CA PRO A 113 10.81 15.21 -22.28
C PRO A 113 9.35 14.89 -22.64
N PRO A 114 8.89 15.19 -23.88
CA PRO A 114 7.51 14.95 -24.29
C PRO A 114 7.04 13.50 -24.08
N ALA A 115 7.94 12.52 -24.31
CA ALA A 115 7.64 11.10 -24.07
C ALA A 115 7.35 10.79 -22.59
N THR A 116 8.05 11.46 -21.67
CA THR A 116 7.84 11.29 -20.23
C THR A 116 6.54 11.98 -19.79
N LEU A 117 6.23 13.16 -20.33
CA LEU A 117 4.94 13.83 -20.09
C LEU A 117 3.77 12.96 -20.53
N ALA A 118 3.85 12.37 -21.73
CA ALA A 118 2.83 11.46 -22.24
C ALA A 118 2.68 10.21 -21.36
N ARG A 119 3.80 9.63 -20.89
CA ARG A 119 3.77 8.44 -20.00
C ARG A 119 3.17 8.73 -18.63
N LEU A 120 3.41 9.92 -18.08
CA LEU A 120 2.95 10.32 -16.74
C LEU A 120 1.60 11.05 -16.75
N GLU A 121 1.00 11.28 -17.93
CA GLU A 121 -0.25 12.02 -18.11
C GLU A 121 -1.34 11.60 -17.10
N PRO A 122 -1.60 10.31 -16.83
CA PRO A 122 -2.64 9.91 -15.87
C PRO A 122 -2.43 10.42 -14.44
N LEU A 123 -1.18 10.76 -14.09
CA LEU A 123 -0.77 11.22 -12.76
C LEU A 123 -0.62 12.75 -12.71
N ILE A 124 -0.05 13.35 -13.76
CA ILE A 124 0.36 14.76 -13.74
C ILE A 124 -0.50 15.70 -14.57
N ALA A 125 -1.49 15.21 -15.34
CA ALA A 125 -2.26 16.04 -16.27
C ALA A 125 -2.81 17.34 -15.66
N LYS A 126 -3.27 17.29 -14.40
CA LYS A 126 -3.81 18.46 -13.69
C LYS A 126 -2.77 19.53 -13.32
N TYR A 127 -1.49 19.20 -13.36
CA TYR A 127 -0.36 20.10 -13.09
C TYR A 127 0.27 20.67 -14.36
N VAL A 128 -0.01 20.07 -15.52
CA VAL A 128 0.53 20.49 -16.81
C VAL A 128 -0.41 21.53 -17.45
N THR A 129 0.09 22.71 -17.77
CA THR A 129 -0.62 23.68 -18.62
C THR A 129 -0.44 23.34 -20.11
N ALA A 130 -1.27 23.93 -20.98
CA ALA A 130 -1.17 23.74 -22.44
C ALA A 130 0.21 24.10 -23.05
N ALA A 131 1.06 24.84 -22.33
CA ALA A 131 2.41 25.21 -22.73
C ALA A 131 3.52 24.40 -22.01
N GLY A 132 3.19 23.30 -21.32
CA GLY A 132 4.16 22.50 -20.56
C GLY A 132 4.63 23.12 -19.25
N LYS A 133 4.02 24.23 -18.80
CA LYS A 133 4.36 24.89 -17.52
C LYS A 133 3.53 24.34 -16.37
N ALA A 134 4.05 24.37 -15.15
CA ALA A 134 3.28 24.09 -13.94
C ALA A 134 2.14 25.12 -13.77
N ARG A 135 0.95 24.66 -13.37
CA ARG A 135 -0.18 25.52 -12.98
C ARG A 135 0.05 26.25 -11.67
#